data_AF-J9EY39-F1
#
_entry.id   AF-J9EY39-F1
#
_cell.length_a   1.000
_cell.length_b   1.000
_cell.length_c   1.000
_cell.angle_alpha   90.00
_cell.angle_beta   90.00
_cell.angle_gamma   90.00
#
_symmetry.space_group_name_H-M   'P 1'
#
loop_
_entity.id
_entity.type
_entity.pdbx_description
1 polymer ?
#
loop_
_entity_poly.entity_id
_entity_poly.type
_entity_poly.pdbx_seq_one_letter_code
_entity_poly.pdbx_strand_id
1 'polypeptide(L)'
;PVSESSNLLSALLEKPINSWGLRLTVSQELTEIEVTTLIERLILLGCDRKRDDLFDKILKLVAVLADSHSQRFVWDEKCHDAIRDAACFAATMVSLIS
;
A
#
# COMPACT_ATOMS: atom_id res chain seq x y z
N PRO A 1 -13.76 -19.85 -1.00
CA PRO A 1 -12.60 -19.63 -1.89
C PRO A 1 -11.81 -18.31 -1.65
N VAL A 2 -12.00 -17.61 -0.53
CA VAL A 2 -11.35 -16.32 -0.21
C VAL A 2 -9.99 -16.49 0.52
N SER A 3 -9.57 -17.74 0.77
CA SER A 3 -8.45 -18.05 1.69
C SER A 3 -7.07 -18.03 1.03
N GLU A 4 -6.93 -18.54 -0.19
CA GLU A 4 -5.59 -18.75 -0.80
C GLU A 4 -4.90 -17.44 -1.21
N SER A 5 -5.64 -16.46 -1.74
CA SER A 5 -5.12 -15.15 -2.12
C SER A 5 -4.70 -14.30 -0.91
N SER A 6 -5.43 -14.41 0.22
CA SER A 6 -5.02 -13.81 1.49
C SER A 6 -3.70 -14.40 2.01
N ASN A 7 -3.50 -15.71 1.84
CA ASN A 7 -2.28 -16.40 2.27
C ASN A 7 -1.07 -16.02 1.42
N LEU A 8 -1.23 -15.87 0.10
CA LEU A 8 -0.18 -15.41 -0.79
C LEU A 8 0.27 -13.98 -0.45
N LEU A 9 -0.68 -13.06 -0.30
CA LEU A 9 -0.36 -11.67 0.03
C LEU A 9 0.31 -11.57 1.41
N SER A 10 -0.16 -12.35 2.39
CA SER A 10 0.46 -12.43 3.71
C SER A 10 1.90 -12.96 3.62
N ALA A 11 2.13 -14.00 2.81
CA ALA A 11 3.47 -14.56 2.58
C ALA A 11 4.41 -13.59 1.84
N LEU A 12 3.89 -12.76 0.93
CA LEU A 12 4.66 -11.70 0.27
C LEU A 12 5.02 -10.58 1.24
N LEU A 13 4.11 -10.22 2.15
CA LEU A 13 4.31 -9.21 3.20
C LEU A 13 5.26 -9.66 4.32
N GLU A 14 5.48 -10.97 4.49
CA GLU A 14 6.49 -11.51 5.40
C GLU A 14 7.93 -11.33 4.90
N LYS A 15 8.13 -11.05 3.61
CA LYS A 15 9.45 -10.74 3.09
C LYS A 15 9.87 -9.34 3.55
N PRO A 16 11.16 -9.13 3.87
CA PRO A 16 11.64 -7.80 4.18
C PRO A 16 11.40 -6.91 2.98
N ILE A 17 10.49 -5.94 3.14
CA ILE A 17 10.23 -4.92 2.14
C ILE A 17 11.48 -4.04 2.10
N ASN A 18 12.40 -4.34 1.19
CA ASN A 18 13.55 -3.49 0.94
C ASN A 18 13.06 -2.23 0.20
N SER A 19 12.76 -1.17 0.95
CA SER A 19 12.07 0.01 0.45
C SER A 19 12.68 0.59 -0.83
N TRP A 20 13.99 0.51 -1.02
CA TRP A 20 14.65 1.06 -2.21
C TRP A 20 14.55 0.17 -3.46
N GLY A 21 14.80 -1.14 -3.31
CA GLY A 21 14.75 -2.09 -4.41
C GLY A 21 13.32 -2.30 -4.92
N LEU A 22 12.38 -2.53 -3.99
CA LEU A 22 10.98 -2.70 -4.34
C LEU A 22 10.41 -1.43 -4.99
N ARG A 23 10.72 -0.24 -4.45
CA ARG A 23 10.27 1.03 -5.04
C ARG A 23 10.74 1.21 -6.48
N LEU A 24 12.00 0.89 -6.76
CA LEU A 24 12.55 1.00 -8.11
C LEU A 24 11.85 0.05 -9.07
N THR A 25 11.70 -1.23 -8.69
CA THR A 25 11.01 -2.24 -9.51
C THR A 25 9.56 -1.85 -9.75
N VAL A 26 8.82 -1.44 -8.72
CA VAL A 26 7.44 -0.98 -8.86
C VAL A 26 7.33 0.20 -9.82
N SER A 27 8.23 1.18 -9.73
CA SER A 27 8.25 2.37 -10.60
C SER A 27 8.53 2.06 -12.07
N GLN A 28 9.17 0.92 -12.35
CA GLN A 28 9.53 0.46 -13.69
C GLN A 28 8.48 -0.48 -14.28
N GLU A 29 7.90 -1.36 -13.47
CA GLU A 29 7.07 -2.47 -13.94
C GLU A 29 5.56 -2.19 -13.85
N LEU A 30 5.14 -1.27 -12.98
CA LEU A 30 3.73 -0.96 -12.79
C LEU A 30 3.39 0.43 -13.29
N THR A 31 2.18 0.56 -13.83
CA THR A 31 1.56 1.84 -14.18
C THR A 31 0.97 2.53 -12.97
N GLU A 32 0.68 3.82 -13.08
CA GLU A 32 0.03 4.62 -12.04
C GLU A 32 -1.28 3.99 -11.59
N ILE A 33 -2.10 3.53 -12.55
CA ILE A 33 -3.42 2.92 -12.30
C ILE A 33 -3.30 1.60 -11.54
N GLU A 34 -2.32 0.78 -11.88
CA GLU A 34 -2.09 -0.49 -11.18
C GLU A 34 -1.64 -0.24 -9.74
N VAL A 35 -0.78 0.76 -9.53
CA VAL A 35 -0.31 1.13 -8.19
C VAL A 35 -1.43 1.72 -7.34
N THR A 36 -2.27 2.60 -7.88
CA THR A 36 -3.43 3.13 -7.14
C THR A 36 -4.43 2.03 -6.81
N THR A 37 -4.69 1.11 -7.75
CA THR A 37 -5.54 -0.06 -7.50
C THR A 37 -4.99 -0.95 -6.38
N LEU A 38 -3.66 -1.14 -6.33
CA LEU A 38 -3.02 -1.90 -5.26
C LEU A 38 -3.12 -1.18 -3.90
N ILE A 39 -2.92 0.14 -3.88
CA ILE A 39 -3.08 0.97 -2.68
C ILE A 39 -4.50 0.83 -2.13
N GLU A 40 -5.53 1.02 -2.96
CA GLU A 40 -6.93 0.92 -2.56
C GLU A 40 -7.26 -0.46 -1.95
N ARG A 41 -6.80 -1.54 -2.59
CA ARG A 41 -7.00 -2.91 -2.08
C ARG A 41 -6.30 -3.15 -0.75
N LEU A 42 -5.11 -2.59 -0.56
CA LEU A 42 -4.36 -2.71 0.69
C LEU A 42 -5.01 -1.92 1.82
N ILE A 43 -5.57 -0.74 1.54
CA ILE A 43 -6.34 0.05 2.50
C ILE A 43 -7.57 -0.75 2.97
N LEU A 44 -8.34 -1.31 2.04
CA LEU A 44 -9.50 -2.15 2.37
C LEU A 44 -9.10 -3.35 3.24
N LEU A 45 -8.00 -4.01 2.88
CA LEU A 45 -7.47 -5.12 3.67
C LEU A 45 -7.04 -4.69 5.08
N GLY A 46 -6.48 -3.48 5.21
CA GLY A 46 -6.12 -2.91 6.51
C GLY A 46 -7.36 -2.62 7.37
N CYS A 47 -8.39 -2.01 6.79
CA CYS A 47 -9.62 -1.63 7.49
C CYS A 47 -10.38 -2.84 8.08
N ASP A 48 -10.34 -4.00 7.41
CA ASP A 48 -11.03 -5.22 7.87
C ASP A 48 -10.29 -5.97 8.99
N ARG A 49 -9.07 -5.56 9.34
CA ARG A 49 -8.22 -6.31 10.28
C ARG A 49 -8.13 -5.68 11.67
N LYS A 50 -7.95 -6.56 12.67
CA LYS A 50 -7.54 -6.16 14.02
C LYS A 50 -6.06 -5.78 13.98
N ARG A 51 -5.65 -4.78 14.77
CA ARG A 51 -4.24 -4.35 14.89
C ARG A 51 -3.33 -5.55 15.22
N ASP A 52 -2.57 -5.99 14.23
CA ASP A 52 -1.59 -7.08 14.31
C ASP A 52 -0.34 -6.76 13.45
N ASP A 53 0.67 -7.63 13.43
CA ASP A 53 1.91 -7.40 12.67
C ASP A 53 1.70 -7.27 11.16
N LEU A 54 0.61 -7.83 10.63
CA LEU A 54 0.29 -7.71 9.22
C LEU A 54 -0.18 -6.29 8.87
N PHE A 55 -0.85 -5.62 9.82
CA PHE A 55 -1.28 -4.24 9.71
C PHE A 55 -0.10 -3.27 9.51
N ASP A 56 1.00 -3.43 10.25
CA ASP A 56 2.23 -2.64 10.09
C ASP A 56 2.90 -2.90 8.72
N LYS A 57 2.87 -4.15 8.26
CA LYS A 57 3.39 -4.54 6.94
C LYS A 57 2.56 -3.92 5.80
N ILE A 58 1.24 -3.89 5.94
CA ILE A 58 0.34 -3.22 4.98
C ILE A 58 0.68 -1.73 4.90
N LEU A 59 0.85 -1.05 6.04
CA LEU A 59 1.20 0.35 6.08
C LEU A 59 2.53 0.63 5.37
N LYS A 60 3.56 -0.17 5.67
CA LYS A 60 4.88 -0.06 5.01
C LYS A 60 4.79 -0.29 3.50
N LEU A 61 3.98 -1.25 3.06
CA LEU A 61 3.79 -1.49 1.63
C LEU A 61 3.05 -0.32 0.94
N VAL A 62 1.98 0.20 1.54
CA VAL A 62 1.27 1.38 1.03
C VAL A 62 2.22 2.58 0.89
N ALA A 63 3.10 2.80 1.88
CA ALA A 63 4.10 3.86 1.81
C ALA A 63 5.08 3.66 0.63
N VAL A 64 5.60 2.44 0.42
CA VAL A 64 6.49 2.14 -0.72
C VAL A 64 5.80 2.34 -2.06
N LEU A 65 4.54 1.93 -2.18
CA LEU A 65 3.74 2.13 -3.39
C LEU A 65 3.51 3.63 -3.65
N ALA A 66 3.12 4.40 -2.64
CA ALA A 66 2.92 5.84 -2.77
C ALA A 66 4.22 6.56 -3.17
N ASP A 67 5.35 6.21 -2.54
CA ASP A 67 6.65 6.81 -2.82
C ASP A 67 7.16 6.48 -4.24
N SER A 68 6.86 5.29 -4.75
CA SER A 68 7.33 4.81 -6.07
C SER A 68 6.87 5.65 -7.25
N HIS A 69 5.72 6.31 -7.10
CA HIS A 69 5.05 7.09 -8.15
C HIS A 69 4.72 8.51 -7.70
N SER A 70 5.21 8.95 -6.53
CA SER A 70 4.92 10.25 -5.91
C SER A 70 4.95 11.43 -6.88
N GLN A 71 5.98 11.53 -7.73
CA GLN A 71 6.08 12.60 -8.73
C GLN A 71 5.04 12.50 -9.85
N ARG A 72 4.70 11.28 -10.30
CA ARG A 72 3.73 11.05 -11.38
C ARG A 72 2.31 11.31 -10.90
N PHE A 73 2.03 10.87 -9.68
CA PHE A 73 0.79 11.04 -8.94
C PHE A 73 0.37 12.49 -8.69
N VAL A 74 1.31 13.41 -8.47
CA VAL A 74 1.00 14.83 -8.30
C VAL A 74 0.31 15.42 -9.54
N TRP A 75 0.68 14.95 -10.73
CA TRP A 75 0.23 15.54 -12.01
C TRP A 75 -0.94 14.80 -12.64
N ASP A 76 -1.30 13.60 -12.16
CA ASP A 76 -2.46 12.85 -12.64
C ASP A 76 -3.62 12.96 -11.66
N GLU A 77 -4.62 13.77 -12.02
CA GLU A 77 -5.85 13.97 -11.23
C GLU A 77 -6.56 12.66 -10.89
N LYS A 78 -6.47 11.63 -11.74
CA LYS A 78 -7.11 10.33 -11.49
C LYS A 78 -6.50 9.59 -10.31
N CYS A 79 -5.28 9.94 -9.92
CA CYS A 79 -4.56 9.31 -8.81
C CYS A 79 -4.79 10.02 -7.48
N HIS A 80 -5.34 11.24 -7.49
CA HIS A 80 -5.43 12.10 -6.30
C HIS A 80 -6.29 11.49 -5.19
N ASP A 81 -7.38 10.83 -5.55
CA ASP A 81 -8.25 10.17 -4.57
C ASP A 81 -7.52 9.04 -3.85
N ALA A 82 -6.81 8.17 -4.57
CA ALA A 82 -6.04 7.08 -3.98
C ALA A 82 -4.90 7.58 -3.06
N ILE A 83 -4.24 8.69 -3.41
CA ILE A 83 -3.21 9.32 -2.55
C ILE A 83 -3.85 9.88 -1.29
N ARG A 84 -4.98 10.58 -1.43
CA ARG A 84 -5.71 11.13 -0.29
C ARG A 84 -6.14 9.99 0.65
N ASP A 85 -6.64 8.90 0.10
CA ASP A 85 -7.09 7.75 0.87
C ASP A 85 -5.90 7.05 1.55
N ALA A 86 -4.74 6.95 0.90
CA ALA A 86 -3.51 6.45 1.51
C ALA A 86 -3.04 7.34 2.67
N ALA A 87 -3.12 8.67 2.51
CA ALA A 87 -2.78 9.62 3.56
C ALA A 87 -3.77 9.56 4.74
N CYS A 88 -5.07 9.49 4.46
CA CYS A 88 -6.12 9.32 5.46
C CYS A 88 -5.97 8.00 6.21
N PHE A 89 -5.66 6.91 5.48
CA PHE A 89 -5.32 5.62 6.06
C PHE A 89 -4.14 5.80 7.00
N ALA A 90 -2.97 6.23 6.52
CA ALA A 90 -1.79 6.42 7.36
C ALA A 90 -2.02 7.32 8.60
N ALA A 91 -2.77 8.41 8.46
CA ALA A 91 -3.10 9.30 9.58
C ALA A 91 -3.97 8.60 10.63
N THR A 92 -4.99 7.84 10.19
CA THR A 92 -5.81 7.00 11.08
C THR A 92 -4.93 6.00 11.81
N MET A 93 -3.96 5.40 11.12
CA MET A 93 -3.04 4.41 11.69
C MET A 93 -2.16 5.01 12.78
N VAL A 94 -1.57 6.18 12.53
CA VAL A 94 -0.78 6.91 13.54
C VAL A 94 -1.63 7.24 14.75
N SER A 95 -2.89 7.66 14.56
CA SER A 95 -3.82 7.96 15.67
C SER A 95 -4.18 6.72 16.50
N LEU A 96 -4.16 5.53 15.91
CA LEU A 96 -4.44 4.27 16.61
C LEU A 96 -3.21 3.72 17.33
N ILE A 97 -2.01 4.18 17.01
CA ILE A 97 -0.74 3.74 17.63
C ILE A 97 -0.29 4.70 18.74
N SER A 98 -0.70 5.97 18.66
CA SER A 98 -0.42 7.03 19.65
C SER A 98 -1.32 6.91 20.88
#